data_AF-A0A433RMG5-F1
#
_entry.id   AF-A0A433RMG5-F1
#
_cell.length_a   1.000
_cell.length_b   1.000
_cell.length_c   1.000
_cell.angle_alpha   90.00
_cell.angle_beta   90.00
_cell.angle_gamma   90.00
#
_symmetry.space_group_name_H-M   'P 1'
#
loop_
_entity.id
_entity.type
_entity.pdbx_description
1 polymer ?
#
loop_
_entity_poly.entity_id
_entity_poly.type
_entity_poly.pdbx_seq_one_letter_code
_entity_poly.pdbx_strand_id
1 'polypeptide(L)'
;MVRILDKAAVQPLSRFNPARSFTIRRSPAKSSLATIRIRIPANAQPNRVDLVASIGVRGVTGIGQIRFRVFRGKTEIFNTVQGIESTGSEQNYIVSFQAEDRNVRAGTFSYTVTAENMTANTSVAVVGPISFSGVAVKTRN
;
A
#
# COMPACT_ATOMS: atom_id res chain seq x y z
N MET A 1 5.61 -7.17 -27.68
CA MET A 1 6.07 -7.99 -26.55
C MET A 1 6.21 -7.08 -25.33
N VAL A 2 5.66 -7.44 -24.17
CA VAL A 2 5.83 -6.68 -22.92
C VAL A 2 7.17 -7.06 -22.30
N ARG A 3 8.02 -6.08 -21.98
CA ARG A 3 9.34 -6.30 -21.36
C ARG A 3 9.29 -5.86 -19.90
N ILE A 4 9.61 -6.76 -18.97
CA ILE A 4 9.83 -6.39 -17.57
C ILE A 4 11.11 -5.54 -17.48
N LEU A 5 10.99 -4.37 -16.86
CA LEU A 5 12.07 -3.43 -16.66
C LEU A 5 12.73 -3.62 -15.29
N ASP A 6 11.91 -3.81 -14.26
CA ASP A 6 12.34 -4.06 -12.88
C ASP A 6 11.19 -4.64 -12.06
N LYS A 7 11.49 -5.27 -10.92
CA LYS A 7 10.50 -5.76 -9.96
C LYS A 7 11.05 -5.70 -8.53
N ALA A 8 10.18 -5.40 -7.58
CA ALA A 8 10.51 -5.43 -6.16
C ALA A 8 9.31 -5.84 -5.32
N ALA A 9 9.57 -6.48 -4.18
CA ALA A 9 8.56 -6.84 -3.21
C ALA A 9 9.12 -6.81 -1.80
N VAL A 10 8.25 -6.56 -0.82
CA VAL A 10 8.58 -6.61 0.61
C VAL A 10 7.40 -7.14 1.41
N GLN A 11 7.70 -7.87 2.49
CA GLN A 11 6.69 -8.43 3.38
C GLN A 11 7.09 -8.26 4.86
N PRO A 12 6.98 -7.04 5.44
CA PRO A 12 7.47 -6.75 6.79
C PRO A 12 6.80 -7.56 7.90
N LEU A 13 5.51 -7.91 7.69
CA LEU A 13 4.76 -8.84 8.51
C LEU A 13 4.22 -9.95 7.61
N SER A 14 4.68 -11.18 7.81
CA SER A 14 4.35 -12.28 6.89
C SER A 14 3.05 -13.00 7.18
N ARG A 15 2.49 -12.82 8.38
CA ARG A 15 1.30 -13.53 8.87
C ARG A 15 0.51 -12.64 9.81
N PHE A 16 -0.74 -13.04 10.06
CA PHE A 16 -1.54 -12.50 11.14
C PHE A 16 -0.83 -12.72 12.48
N ASN A 17 -0.52 -11.63 13.18
CA ASN A 17 0.18 -11.63 14.45
C ASN A 17 -0.19 -10.40 15.31
N PRO A 18 -1.22 -10.52 16.17
CA PRO A 18 -1.64 -9.45 17.06
C PRO A 18 -0.52 -8.94 18.00
N ALA A 19 0.44 -9.79 18.37
CA ALA A 19 1.55 -9.42 19.25
C ALA A 19 2.57 -8.46 18.58
N ARG A 20 2.56 -8.36 17.25
CA ARG A 20 3.38 -7.40 16.47
C ARG A 20 2.54 -6.27 15.88
N SER A 21 1.32 -6.09 16.38
CA SER A 21 0.40 -5.10 15.83
C SER A 21 0.79 -3.68 16.19
N PHE A 22 0.32 -2.73 15.38
CA PHE A 22 0.45 -1.30 15.67
C PHE A 22 -0.78 -0.54 15.20
N THR A 23 -1.17 0.49 15.95
CA THR A 23 -2.34 1.32 15.63
C THR A 23 -2.07 2.20 14.42
N ILE A 24 -3.05 2.28 13.51
CA ILE A 24 -3.04 3.22 12.39
C ILE A 24 -3.24 4.64 12.94
N ARG A 25 -2.31 5.55 12.61
CA ARG A 25 -2.35 6.93 13.08
C ARG A 25 -3.56 7.67 12.51
N ARG A 26 -4.11 8.59 13.30
CA ARG A 26 -5.23 9.45 12.89
C ARG A 26 -4.77 10.50 11.88
N SER A 27 -5.59 10.77 10.87
CA SER A 27 -5.36 11.84 9.91
C SER A 27 -5.13 13.19 10.60
N PRO A 28 -4.20 14.03 10.09
CA PRO A 28 -3.44 13.87 8.83
C PRO A 28 -2.15 13.05 8.93
N ALA A 29 -1.84 12.50 10.12
CA ALA A 29 -0.64 11.69 10.32
C ALA A 29 -0.78 10.34 9.60
N LYS A 30 0.30 9.90 8.95
CA LYS A 30 0.33 8.68 8.15
C LYS A 30 1.14 7.60 8.87
N SER A 31 0.64 6.37 8.87
CA SER A 31 1.44 5.19 9.18
C SER A 31 2.05 4.67 7.89
N SER A 32 3.39 4.63 7.81
CA SER A 32 4.09 3.97 6.69
C SER A 32 4.02 2.46 6.88
N LEU A 33 3.54 1.74 5.87
CA LEU A 33 3.31 0.30 5.98
C LEU A 33 4.42 -0.51 5.29
N ALA A 34 4.79 -0.10 4.08
CA ALA A 34 5.85 -0.74 3.30
C ALA A 34 6.39 0.22 2.22
N THR A 35 7.65 0.02 1.86
CA THR A 35 8.32 0.76 0.79
C THR A 35 9.10 -0.21 -0.09
N ILE A 36 9.00 -0.05 -1.41
CA ILE A 36 9.83 -0.72 -2.40
C ILE A 36 10.54 0.31 -3.28
N ARG A 37 11.59 -0.09 -3.98
CA ARG A 37 12.26 0.73 -5.00
C ARG A 37 12.16 0.06 -6.35
N ILE A 38 11.83 0.84 -7.37
CA ILE A 38 11.71 0.39 -8.77
C ILE A 38 12.57 1.32 -9.63
N ARG A 39 13.39 0.73 -10.50
CA ARG A 39 14.25 1.41 -11.47
C ARG A 39 13.60 1.37 -12.85
N ILE A 40 13.52 2.54 -13.47
CA ILE A 40 13.11 2.72 -14.85
C ILE A 40 14.35 3.06 -15.68
N PRO A 41 14.77 2.20 -16.63
CA PRO A 41 15.88 2.50 -17.54
C PRO A 41 15.61 3.70 -18.45
N ALA A 42 16.67 4.27 -19.04
CA ALA A 42 16.54 5.23 -20.12
C ALA A 42 15.83 4.60 -21.34
N ASN A 43 15.10 5.42 -22.12
CA ASN A 43 14.39 5.00 -23.33
C ASN A 43 13.38 3.85 -23.13
N ALA A 44 12.86 3.73 -21.90
CA ALA A 44 11.88 2.72 -21.50
C ALA A 44 10.44 3.24 -21.49
N GLN A 45 10.18 4.45 -21.98
CA GLN A 45 8.82 4.95 -22.19
C GLN A 45 8.27 4.49 -23.55
N PRO A 46 6.95 4.25 -23.69
CA PRO A 46 5.96 4.23 -22.61
C PRO A 46 6.15 3.01 -21.70
N ASN A 47 5.98 3.21 -20.41
CA ASN A 47 6.02 2.16 -19.38
C ASN A 47 4.84 2.29 -18.42
N ARG A 48 4.69 1.28 -17.57
CA ARG A 48 3.77 1.27 -16.45
C ARG A 48 4.42 0.54 -15.28
N VAL A 49 4.19 1.02 -14.06
CA VAL A 49 4.50 0.30 -12.82
C VAL A 49 3.18 -0.18 -12.22
N ASP A 50 3.01 -1.50 -12.17
CA ASP A 50 1.87 -2.15 -11.55
C ASP A 50 2.22 -2.47 -10.11
N LEU A 51 1.46 -1.92 -9.16
CA LEU A 51 1.72 -2.00 -7.72
C LEU A 51 0.57 -2.71 -7.04
N VAL A 52 0.86 -3.73 -6.23
CA VAL A 52 -0.15 -4.49 -5.49
C VAL A 52 0.20 -4.50 -4.01
N ALA A 53 -0.77 -4.15 -3.17
CA ALA A 53 -0.62 -4.19 -1.72
C ALA A 53 -1.71 -5.04 -1.08
N SER A 54 -1.36 -5.75 -0.01
CA SER A 54 -2.28 -6.47 0.86
C SER A 54 -1.93 -6.21 2.32
N ILE A 55 -2.88 -5.68 3.10
CA ILE A 55 -2.68 -5.28 4.49
C ILE A 55 -3.74 -5.91 5.37
N GLY A 56 -3.30 -6.76 6.29
CA GLY A 56 -4.12 -7.33 7.34
C GLY A 56 -4.32 -6.33 8.46
N VAL A 57 -5.58 -5.97 8.71
CA VAL A 57 -5.99 -4.99 9.72
C VAL A 57 -7.02 -5.60 10.65
N ARG A 58 -7.11 -5.04 11.86
CA ARG A 58 -8.09 -5.39 12.86
C ARG A 58 -8.77 -4.14 13.39
N GLY A 59 -10.10 -4.11 13.40
CA GLY A 59 -10.85 -3.09 14.12
C GLY A 59 -10.73 -3.29 15.63
N VAL A 60 -10.45 -2.20 16.34
CA VAL A 60 -10.23 -2.19 17.80
C VAL A 60 -11.33 -1.42 18.51
N THR A 61 -11.79 -0.29 17.94
CA THR A 61 -12.87 0.52 18.54
C THR A 61 -13.66 1.25 17.45
N GLY A 62 -14.99 1.18 17.52
CA GLY A 62 -15.90 1.76 16.54
C GLY A 62 -15.72 1.24 15.11
N ILE A 63 -16.21 1.99 14.13
CA ILE A 63 -16.02 1.70 12.70
C ILE A 63 -15.04 2.73 12.13
N GLY A 64 -13.81 2.30 11.90
CA GLY A 64 -12.74 3.16 11.37
C GLY A 64 -12.83 3.28 9.84
N GLN A 65 -12.77 4.49 9.31
CA GLN A 65 -12.61 4.73 7.86
C GLN A 65 -11.11 4.88 7.58
N ILE A 66 -10.50 3.85 7.02
CA ILE A 66 -9.05 3.81 6.79
C ILE A 66 -8.75 4.21 5.36
N ARG A 67 -8.05 5.34 5.18
CA ARG A 67 -7.54 5.75 3.87
C ARG A 67 -6.18 5.13 3.63
N PHE A 68 -6.10 4.27 2.62
CA PHE A 68 -4.85 3.75 2.09
C PHE A 68 -4.38 4.61 0.93
N ARG A 69 -3.07 4.82 0.84
CA ARG A 69 -2.46 5.64 -0.22
C ARG A 69 -1.16 5.03 -0.70
N VAL A 70 -0.88 5.20 -1.99
CA VAL A 70 0.41 4.88 -2.59
C VAL A 70 1.06 6.16 -3.08
N PHE A 71 2.32 6.35 -2.70
CA PHE A 71 3.13 7.48 -3.10
C PHE A 71 4.31 7.04 -3.97
N ARG A 72 4.59 7.75 -5.06
CA ARG A 72 5.90 7.76 -5.72
C ARG A 72 6.70 8.95 -5.19
N GLY A 73 7.66 8.69 -4.29
CA GLY A 73 8.34 9.76 -3.55
C GLY A 73 7.33 10.54 -2.70
N LYS A 74 7.10 11.82 -3.03
CA LYS A 74 6.12 12.69 -2.35
C LYS A 74 4.78 12.81 -3.09
N THR A 75 4.68 12.29 -4.31
CA THR A 75 3.48 12.39 -5.14
C THR A 75 2.54 11.25 -4.81
N GLU A 76 1.32 11.57 -4.35
CA GLU A 76 0.25 10.59 -4.25
C GLU A 76 -0.18 10.18 -5.65
N ILE A 77 -0.19 8.87 -5.93
CA ILE A 77 -0.59 8.32 -7.24
C ILE A 77 -1.87 7.49 -7.14
N PHE A 78 -2.27 7.13 -5.93
CA PHE A 78 -3.45 6.31 -5.66
C PHE A 78 -3.93 6.52 -4.22
N ASN A 79 -5.24 6.50 -4.04
CA ASN A 79 -5.87 6.37 -2.73
C ASN A 79 -7.17 5.55 -2.80
N THR A 80 -7.55 4.97 -1.66
CA THR A 80 -8.84 4.30 -1.45
C THR A 80 -9.22 4.38 0.03
N VAL A 81 -10.49 4.13 0.37
CA VAL A 81 -10.99 4.10 1.75
C VAL A 81 -11.71 2.77 2.02
N GLN A 82 -11.43 2.16 3.16
CA GLN A 82 -12.11 0.95 3.64
C GLN A 82 -12.66 1.19 5.05
N GLY A 83 -13.94 0.86 5.24
CA GLY A 83 -14.55 0.76 6.57
C GLY A 83 -14.11 -0.53 7.25
N ILE A 84 -13.66 -0.43 8.51
CA ILE A 84 -13.21 -1.56 9.33
C ILE A 84 -13.99 -1.57 10.63
N GLU A 85 -14.77 -2.63 10.86
CA GLU A 85 -15.57 -2.81 12.06
C GLU A 85 -14.76 -3.40 13.22
N SER A 86 -15.15 -3.09 14.45
CA SER A 86 -14.48 -3.55 15.68
C SER A 86 -15.33 -4.46 16.56
N THR A 87 -16.56 -4.78 16.14
CA THR A 87 -17.54 -5.53 16.93
C THR A 87 -18.12 -6.69 16.13
N GLY A 88 -18.60 -7.73 16.83
CA GLY A 88 -19.22 -8.89 16.19
C GLY A 88 -18.21 -9.86 15.57
N SER A 89 -18.63 -10.55 14.52
CA SER A 89 -17.87 -11.62 13.85
C SER A 89 -16.78 -11.12 12.90
N GLU A 90 -16.81 -9.85 12.49
CA GLU A 90 -15.94 -9.29 11.45
C GLU A 90 -14.99 -8.23 12.03
N GLN A 91 -13.97 -8.65 12.78
CA GLN A 91 -12.97 -7.72 13.32
C GLN A 91 -11.67 -7.72 12.54
N ASN A 92 -11.39 -8.76 11.75
CA ASN A 92 -10.12 -8.94 11.05
C ASN A 92 -10.36 -8.95 9.54
N TYR A 93 -9.64 -8.10 8.82
CA TYR A 93 -9.80 -7.92 7.37
C TYR A 93 -8.45 -8.01 6.67
N ILE A 94 -8.46 -8.48 5.43
CA ILE A 94 -7.34 -8.30 4.49
C ILE A 94 -7.78 -7.29 3.44
N VAL A 95 -7.11 -6.14 3.39
CA VAL A 95 -7.39 -5.10 2.40
C VAL A 95 -6.37 -5.22 1.28
N SER A 96 -6.83 -5.57 0.09
CA SER A 96 -5.99 -5.68 -1.11
C SER A 96 -6.40 -4.67 -2.17
N PHE A 97 -5.42 -3.99 -2.76
CA PHE A 97 -5.66 -3.03 -3.83
C PHE A 97 -4.48 -2.97 -4.80
N GLN A 98 -4.77 -2.47 -6.00
CA GLN A 98 -3.80 -2.24 -7.06
C GLN A 98 -3.75 -0.75 -7.42
N ALA A 99 -2.54 -0.25 -7.65
CA ALA A 99 -2.29 1.07 -8.20
C ALA A 99 -1.46 0.94 -9.49
N GLU A 100 -1.67 1.84 -10.44
CA GLU A 100 -0.89 1.94 -11.67
C GLU A 100 -0.20 3.30 -11.76
N ASP A 101 1.08 3.30 -12.10
CA ASP A 101 1.83 4.52 -12.40
C ASP A 101 2.35 4.49 -13.83
N ARG A 102 1.85 5.39 -14.68
CA ARG A 102 2.05 5.33 -16.14
C ARG A 102 3.12 6.32 -16.59
N ASN A 103 3.88 5.92 -17.60
CA ASN A 103 4.89 6.73 -18.27
C ASN A 103 5.91 7.36 -17.30
N VAL A 104 6.35 6.56 -16.33
CA VAL A 104 7.37 6.98 -15.35
C VAL A 104 8.66 7.32 -16.09
N ARG A 105 9.25 8.47 -15.74
CA ARG A 105 10.53 8.89 -16.33
C ARG A 105 11.65 7.93 -15.92
N ALA A 106 12.78 7.97 -16.63
CA ALA A 106 13.97 7.22 -16.21
C ALA A 106 14.45 7.65 -14.80
N GLY A 107 14.93 6.68 -14.02
CA GLY A 107 15.41 6.87 -12.66
C GLY A 107 14.99 5.77 -11.69
N THR A 108 15.38 5.89 -10.43
CA THR A 108 14.95 4.98 -9.36
C THR A 108 13.99 5.71 -8.44
N PHE A 109 12.82 5.11 -8.19
CA PHE A 109 11.75 5.71 -7.40
C PHE A 109 11.38 4.82 -6.22
N SER A 110 11.18 5.44 -5.07
CA SER A 110 10.57 4.78 -3.92
C SER A 110 9.06 4.84 -4.05
N TYR A 111 8.42 3.69 -3.98
CA TYR A 111 6.98 3.56 -3.83
C TYR A 111 6.68 3.23 -2.37
N THR A 112 5.78 3.97 -1.73
CA THR A 112 5.43 3.76 -0.33
C THR A 112 3.92 3.63 -0.19
N VAL A 113 3.47 2.58 0.48
CA VAL A 113 2.09 2.41 0.90
C VAL A 113 1.91 2.91 2.33
N THR A 114 0.88 3.72 2.56
CA THR A 114 0.55 4.31 3.86
C THR A 114 -0.92 4.08 4.20
N ALA A 115 -1.24 4.15 5.49
CA ALA A 115 -2.61 4.22 5.98
C ALA A 115 -2.80 5.38 6.97
N GLU A 116 -4.01 5.92 7.02
CA GLU A 116 -4.48 6.86 8.03
C GLU A 116 -5.91 6.52 8.45
N ASN A 117 -6.24 6.69 9.73
CA ASN A 117 -7.62 6.60 10.21
C ASN A 117 -8.27 7.99 10.11
N MET A 118 -9.33 8.09 9.31
CA MET A 118 -10.07 9.33 9.08
C MET A 118 -11.15 9.59 10.14
N THR A 119 -11.57 8.57 10.87
CA THR A 119 -12.70 8.68 11.81
C THR A 119 -12.21 9.02 13.22
N ALA A 120 -12.85 10.01 13.85
CA ALA A 120 -12.59 10.35 15.24
C ALA A 120 -13.05 9.23 16.19
N ASN A 121 -12.38 9.08 17.34
CA ASN A 121 -12.79 8.15 18.40
C ASN A 121 -12.90 6.67 17.98
N THR A 122 -12.21 6.29 16.89
CA THR A 122 -12.09 4.90 16.45
C THR A 122 -10.63 4.47 16.43
N SER A 123 -10.41 3.15 16.50
CA SER A 123 -9.08 2.57 16.48
C SER A 123 -9.07 1.34 15.58
N VAL A 124 -8.07 1.29 14.70
CA VAL A 124 -7.78 0.16 13.82
C VAL A 124 -6.29 -0.10 13.88
N ALA A 125 -5.91 -1.37 14.03
CA ALA A 125 -4.52 -1.79 14.08
C ALA A 125 -4.15 -2.57 12.82
N VAL A 126 -2.91 -2.42 12.38
CA VAL A 126 -2.30 -3.37 11.43
C VAL A 126 -1.86 -4.58 12.23
N VAL A 127 -2.34 -5.77 11.86
CA VAL A 127 -2.06 -7.05 12.52
C VAL A 127 -1.32 -8.03 11.59
N GLY A 128 -1.08 -7.63 10.35
CA GLY A 128 -0.43 -8.46 9.34
C GLY A 128 -1.40 -9.45 8.66
N PRO A 129 -1.03 -9.98 7.48
CA PRO A 129 0.23 -9.72 6.77
C PRO A 129 0.30 -8.30 6.18
N ILE A 130 1.50 -7.82 5.90
CA ILE A 130 1.74 -6.64 5.05
C ILE A 130 2.56 -7.15 3.88
N SER A 131 1.99 -7.11 2.66
CA SER A 131 2.71 -7.40 1.42
C SER A 131 2.59 -6.20 0.50
N PHE A 132 3.70 -5.81 -0.13
CA PHE A 132 3.71 -4.79 -1.16
C PHE A 132 4.69 -5.16 -2.25
N SER A 133 4.22 -5.18 -3.50
CA SER A 133 5.02 -5.52 -4.67
C SER A 133 4.79 -4.55 -5.82
N GLY A 134 5.76 -4.50 -6.72
CA GLY A 134 5.74 -3.67 -7.90
C GLY A 134 6.46 -4.33 -9.06
N VAL A 135 5.91 -4.19 -10.26
CA VAL A 135 6.56 -4.61 -11.52
C VAL A 135 6.49 -3.46 -12.51
N ALA A 136 7.65 -3.01 -12.98
CA ALA A 136 7.75 -2.07 -14.07
C ALA A 136 7.79 -2.82 -15.41
N VAL A 137 6.99 -2.39 -16.37
CA VAL A 137 6.92 -2.97 -17.70
C VAL A 137 6.99 -1.90 -18.79
N LYS A 138 7.75 -2.16 -19.86
CA LYS A 138 7.66 -1.38 -21.10
C LYS A 138 6.43 -1.84 -21.88
N THR A 139 5.56 -0.92 -22.24
CA THR A 139 4.23 -1.24 -22.79
C THR A 139 4.15 -1.14 -24.31
N ARG A 140 5.13 -0.50 -24.96
CA ARG A 140 5.32 -0.46 -26.43
C ARG A 140 6.81 -0.40 -26.75
N ASN A 141 7.20 -0.81 -27.96
CA ASN A 141 8.61 -0.75 -28.39
C ASN A 141 9.00 0.66 -28.82
#